data_AF-A0A2T4VG86-F1
#
_entry.id   AF-A0A2T4VG86-F1
#
_cell.length_a   1.000
_cell.length_b   1.000
_cell.length_c   1.000
_cell.angle_alpha   90.00
_cell.angle_beta   90.00
_cell.angle_gamma   90.00
#
_symmetry.space_group_name_H-M   'P 1'
#
loop_
_entity.id
_entity.type
_entity.pdbx_description
1 polymer ?
#
loop_
_entity_poly.entity_id
_entity_poly.type
_entity_poly.pdbx_seq_one_letter_code
_entity_poly.pdbx_strand_id
1 'polypeptide(L)'
;MLIGPGARKPTAFPHQTVQKSQMRVIKGGLNGGMDSPCNKEREKEPVRVPVVEIIIVTIAVIALILLLFALWEIIIAAGAALEPVMAAVIAIFGFGAAPALAASSLPGDGLLPPGDCDKIQWRTLQTAVGVACKSKPFSCVNFPDKGSNCAELTARRNQALACAAARTTINTTCIRGGDKVHTGLAAGAAASAATCECKLVSNGCPP
;
A
#
# COMPACT_ATOMS: atom_id res chain seq x y z
N MET A 1 -9.15 59.55 -52.64
CA MET A 1 -9.30 60.49 -51.50
C MET A 1 -9.93 59.71 -50.35
N LEU A 2 -9.49 59.96 -49.09
CA LEU A 2 -9.84 59.29 -47.81
C LEU A 2 -8.91 58.09 -47.49
N ILE A 3 -7.73 58.27 -46.88
CA ILE A 3 -7.42 58.53 -45.45
C ILE A 3 -7.59 57.27 -44.58
N GLY A 4 -6.48 56.64 -44.15
CA GLY A 4 -6.43 55.72 -42.97
C GLY A 4 -6.38 56.53 -41.66
N PRO A 5 -5.90 56.03 -40.49
CA PRO A 5 -5.45 54.69 -40.05
C PRO A 5 -6.04 54.28 -38.67
N GLY A 6 -5.64 53.13 -38.10
CA GLY A 6 -6.03 52.81 -36.71
C GLY A 6 -5.56 51.47 -36.13
N ALA A 7 -4.32 51.04 -36.40
CA ALA A 7 -3.77 49.82 -35.77
C ALA A 7 -3.26 50.12 -34.36
N ARG A 8 -3.95 49.58 -33.34
CA ARG A 8 -3.52 49.63 -31.93
C ARG A 8 -2.40 48.61 -31.68
N LYS A 9 -1.29 49.05 -31.07
CA LYS A 9 -0.20 48.21 -30.57
C LYS A 9 -0.70 47.26 -29.46
N PRO A 10 -0.30 45.98 -29.46
CA PRO A 10 -0.49 45.11 -28.29
C PRO A 10 0.56 45.46 -27.21
N THR A 11 0.07 45.75 -26.00
CA THR A 11 0.87 45.92 -24.79
C THR A 11 1.43 44.57 -24.34
N ALA A 12 2.75 44.51 -24.16
CA ALA A 12 3.45 43.37 -23.59
C ALA A 12 3.06 43.16 -22.12
N PHE A 13 2.63 41.94 -21.78
CA PHE A 13 2.49 41.49 -20.40
C PHE A 13 3.89 41.24 -19.80
N PRO A 14 4.19 41.73 -18.58
CA PRO A 14 5.44 41.43 -17.93
C PRO A 14 5.51 39.95 -17.56
N HIS A 15 6.55 39.28 -18.06
CA HIS A 15 6.99 37.96 -17.61
C HIS A 15 7.21 37.99 -16.10
N GLN A 16 6.28 37.43 -15.33
CA GLN A 16 6.60 37.02 -13.96
C GLN A 16 7.56 35.84 -14.05
N THR A 17 8.83 36.10 -13.74
CA THR A 17 9.83 35.09 -13.43
C THR A 17 9.39 34.34 -12.18
N VAL A 18 8.60 33.29 -12.38
CA VAL A 18 8.41 32.24 -11.37
C VAL A 18 9.80 31.69 -11.07
N GLN A 19 10.33 32.02 -9.89
CA GLN A 19 11.54 31.40 -9.38
C GLN A 19 11.29 29.89 -9.31
N LYS A 20 11.87 29.17 -10.28
CA LYS A 20 12.05 27.72 -10.26
C LYS A 20 13.01 27.41 -9.11
N SER A 21 12.48 27.38 -7.89
CA SER A 21 13.11 26.65 -6.80
C SER A 21 13.37 25.24 -7.30
N GLN A 22 14.64 24.85 -7.30
CA GLN A 22 15.16 23.64 -7.94
C GLN A 22 14.63 22.38 -7.24
N MET A 23 13.37 22.02 -7.52
CA MET A 23 12.81 20.72 -7.19
C MET A 23 13.43 19.70 -8.14
N ARG A 24 14.53 19.09 -7.68
CA ARG A 24 15.10 17.93 -8.35
C ARG A 24 14.15 16.77 -8.14
N VAL A 25 13.32 16.47 -9.15
CA VAL A 25 12.49 15.26 -9.16
C VAL A 25 13.44 14.08 -9.38
N ILE A 26 13.82 13.43 -8.29
CA ILE A 26 14.56 12.16 -8.37
C ILE A 26 13.56 11.10 -8.84
N LYS A 27 13.71 10.62 -10.08
CA LYS A 27 13.00 9.42 -10.54
C LYS A 27 13.53 8.24 -9.72
N GLY A 28 12.75 7.85 -8.74
CA GLY A 28 13.13 6.85 -7.75
C GLY A 28 12.61 7.24 -6.38
N GLY A 29 11.35 6.94 -6.08
CA GLY A 29 10.87 7.08 -4.71
C GLY A 29 11.66 6.19 -3.75
N LEU A 30 11.68 6.63 -2.48
CA LEU A 30 12.54 6.22 -1.36
C LEU A 30 12.75 4.70 -1.15
N ASN A 31 11.87 3.86 -1.68
CA ASN A 31 11.88 2.41 -1.49
C ASN A 31 12.73 1.61 -2.50
N GLY A 32 13.57 2.25 -3.32
CA GLY A 32 14.54 1.56 -4.20
C GLY A 32 13.94 0.64 -5.28
N GLY A 33 12.61 0.47 -5.35
CA GLY A 33 11.97 -0.36 -6.36
C GLY A 33 12.08 0.29 -7.73
N MET A 34 12.60 -0.46 -8.71
CA MET A 34 12.53 -0.10 -10.13
C MET A 34 11.06 0.08 -10.52
N ASP A 35 10.74 1.11 -11.30
CA ASP A 35 9.38 1.35 -11.78
C ASP A 35 8.98 0.17 -12.67
N SER A 36 8.16 -0.74 -12.15
CA SER A 36 7.71 -1.91 -12.90
C SER A 36 6.60 -1.46 -13.85
N PRO A 37 6.77 -1.57 -15.18
CA PRO A 37 5.71 -1.20 -16.14
C PRO A 37 4.46 -2.08 -15.97
N CYS A 38 4.57 -3.17 -15.21
CA CYS A 38 3.52 -4.15 -14.99
C CYS A 38 2.76 -4.00 -13.68
N ASN A 39 3.09 -2.99 -12.85
CA ASN A 39 2.36 -2.72 -11.62
C ASN A 39 1.96 -1.25 -11.55
N LYS A 40 0.75 -0.93 -12.03
CA LYS A 40 0.22 0.43 -12.05
C LYS A 40 0.03 1.03 -10.66
N GLU A 41 -0.21 0.20 -9.63
CA GLU A 41 -0.29 0.67 -8.23
C GLU A 41 1.09 1.04 -7.65
N ARG A 42 2.18 0.66 -8.33
CA ARG A 42 3.55 1.09 -8.03
C ARG A 42 4.04 2.24 -8.90
N GLU A 43 3.18 2.88 -9.72
CA GLU A 43 3.54 4.16 -10.31
C GLU A 43 3.72 5.16 -9.15
N LYS A 44 4.98 5.37 -8.78
CA LYS A 44 5.34 6.21 -7.64
C LYS A 44 4.82 7.60 -7.92
N GLU A 45 3.93 8.10 -7.06
CA GLU A 45 3.68 9.54 -7.01
C GLU A 45 5.04 10.23 -6.90
N PRO A 46 5.27 11.32 -7.65
CA PRO A 46 6.50 12.08 -7.51
C PRO A 46 6.56 12.59 -6.07
N VAL A 47 7.36 11.93 -5.25
CA VAL A 47 7.60 12.33 -3.87
C VAL A 47 8.29 13.69 -3.95
N ARG A 48 7.54 14.75 -3.67
CA ARG A 48 8.12 16.06 -3.37
C ARG A 48 8.78 15.91 -2.02
N VAL A 49 10.02 15.44 -2.01
CA VAL A 49 10.82 15.46 -0.79
C VAL A 49 11.18 16.92 -0.54
N PRO A 50 10.68 17.54 0.55
CA PRO A 50 11.07 18.88 0.91
C PRO A 50 12.45 18.77 1.57
N VAL A 51 13.49 18.63 0.75
CA VAL A 51 14.89 18.45 1.20
C VAL A 51 15.28 19.50 2.25
N VAL A 52 14.76 20.72 2.10
CA VAL A 52 14.95 21.82 3.04
C VAL A 52 14.31 21.54 4.41
N GLU A 53 13.07 21.03 4.45
CA GLU A 53 12.39 20.69 5.71
C GLU A 53 13.10 19.55 6.44
N ILE A 54 13.61 18.54 5.72
CA ILE A 54 14.38 17.43 6.32
C ILE A 54 15.67 17.96 6.97
N ILE A 55 16.39 18.86 6.28
CA ILE A 55 17.61 19.47 6.82
C ILE A 55 17.29 20.28 8.09
N ILE A 56 16.22 21.10 8.07
CA ILE A 56 15.79 21.90 9.22
C ILE A 56 15.44 21.02 10.41
N VAL A 57 14.64 19.97 10.20
CA VAL A 57 14.24 19.03 11.26
C VAL A 57 15.46 18.32 11.85
N THR A 58 16.41 17.91 11.00
CA THR A 58 17.62 17.21 11.45
C THR A 58 18.50 18.13 12.31
N ILE A 59 18.68 19.40 11.92
CA ILE A 59 19.42 20.39 12.71
C ILE A 59 18.72 20.63 14.06
N ALA A 60 17.39 20.77 14.07
CA ALA A 60 16.63 20.98 15.30
C ALA A 60 16.75 19.80 16.27
N VAL A 61 16.71 18.56 15.77
CA VAL A 61 16.89 17.34 16.58
C VAL A 61 18.30 17.27 17.17
N ILE A 62 19.34 17.57 16.36
CA ILE A 62 20.73 17.59 16.86
C ILE A 62 20.90 18.65 17.96
N ALA A 63 20.36 19.85 17.76
CA ALA A 63 20.42 20.92 18.77
C ALA A 63 19.71 20.51 20.08
N LEU A 64 18.55 19.85 19.99
CA LEU A 64 17.83 19.34 21.15
C LEU A 64 18.63 18.27 21.90
N ILE A 65 19.26 17.34 21.19
CA ILE A 65 20.10 16.30 21.79
C ILE A 65 21.28 16.94 22.54
N LEU A 66 21.96 17.90 21.93
CA LEU A 66 23.08 18.61 22.58
C LEU A 66 22.62 19.36 23.84
N LEU A 67 21.44 19.97 23.80
CA LEU A 67 20.85 20.65 24.96
C LEU A 67 20.51 19.67 26.09
N LEU A 68 19.99 18.48 25.76
CA LEU A 68 19.73 17.44 26.76
C LEU A 68 21.02 16.92 27.40
N PHE A 69 22.09 16.73 26.62
CA PHE A 69 23.40 16.36 27.18
C PHE A 69 23.95 17.44 28.11
N ALA A 70 23.83 18.72 27.75
CA ALA A 70 24.25 19.82 28.61
C ALA A 70 23.44 19.89 29.92
N LEU A 71 22.13 19.59 29.87
CA LEU A 71 21.27 19.54 31.05
C LEU A 71 21.54 18.29 31.92
N TRP A 72 21.91 17.17 31.32
CA TRP A 72 22.22 15.93 32.04
C TRP A 72 23.40 16.10 33.02
N GLU A 73 24.44 16.83 32.61
CA GLU A 73 25.57 17.18 33.49
C GLU A 73 25.13 17.98 34.72
N ILE A 74 24.10 18.83 34.59
CA ILE A 74 23.53 19.60 35.69
C ILE A 74 22.72 18.69 36.63
N ILE A 75 22.02 17.69 36.09
CA ILE A 75 21.21 16.75 36.88
C ILE A 75 22.09 15.80 37.71
N ILE A 76 23.23 15.31 37.19
CA ILE A 76 24.14 14.46 37.99
C ILE A 76 24.70 15.24 39.20
N ALA A 77 24.98 16.53 39.03
CA ALA A 77 25.41 17.38 40.14
C ALA A 77 24.30 17.60 41.20
N ALA A 78 23.02 17.48 40.83
CA ALA A 78 21.87 17.63 41.74
C ALA A 78 21.28 16.30 42.26
N GLY A 79 21.55 15.18 41.58
CA GLY A 79 20.91 13.88 41.80
C GLY A 79 21.46 13.06 42.98
N ALA A 80 22.59 13.47 43.59
CA ALA A 80 23.14 12.82 44.77
C ALA A 80 22.29 12.97 46.05
N ALA A 81 21.12 13.61 45.98
CA ALA A 81 20.29 13.96 47.14
C ALA A 81 18.96 13.17 47.30
N LEU A 82 18.56 12.30 46.37
CA LEU A 82 17.16 11.79 46.31
C LEU A 82 16.97 10.27 46.13
N GLU A 83 17.97 9.43 46.46
CA GLU A 83 17.86 7.98 46.24
C GLU A 83 16.85 7.16 47.08
N PRO A 84 16.41 7.51 48.31
CA PRO A 84 15.64 6.51 49.10
C PRO A 84 14.14 6.41 48.79
N VAL A 85 13.54 7.22 47.91
CA VAL A 85 12.07 7.32 47.79
C VAL A 85 11.47 6.47 46.64
N MET A 86 12.26 6.12 45.61
CA MET A 86 11.73 5.48 44.39
C MET A 86 11.48 3.97 44.51
N ALA A 87 12.09 3.28 45.47
CA ALA A 87 11.90 1.83 45.66
C ALA A 87 10.49 1.46 46.17
N ALA A 88 9.82 2.38 46.88
CA ALA A 88 8.50 2.12 47.47
C ALA A 88 7.36 2.09 46.44
N VAL A 89 7.52 2.74 45.28
CA VAL A 89 6.44 2.92 44.31
C VAL A 89 6.19 1.66 43.47
N ILE A 90 7.24 0.91 43.13
CA ILE A 90 7.13 -0.29 42.27
C ILE A 90 6.42 -1.45 42.99
N ALA A 91 6.54 -1.54 44.32
CA ALA A 91 5.84 -2.55 45.11
C ALA A 91 4.31 -2.31 45.18
N ILE A 92 3.85 -1.09 44.97
CA ILE A 92 2.42 -0.72 45.10
C ILE A 92 1.63 -1.03 43.82
N PHE A 93 2.27 -1.02 42.64
CA PHE A 93 1.55 -1.07 41.36
C PHE A 93 1.36 -2.47 40.75
N GLY A 94 1.69 -3.55 41.47
CA GLY A 94 1.04 -4.86 41.32
C GLY A 94 0.71 -5.34 39.89
N PHE A 95 1.65 -5.25 38.94
CA PHE A 95 1.48 -5.79 37.58
C PHE A 95 1.64 -7.32 37.60
N GLY A 96 0.59 -8.01 38.07
CA GLY A 96 0.52 -9.46 38.11
C GLY A 96 -0.71 -10.01 37.39
N ALA A 97 -0.45 -10.86 36.39
CA ALA A 97 -1.35 -11.81 35.70
C ALA A 97 -2.28 -11.28 34.59
N ALA A 98 -2.06 -11.79 33.38
CA ALA A 98 -2.95 -11.69 32.23
C ALA A 98 -4.00 -12.82 32.23
N PRO A 99 -5.29 -12.57 31.96
CA PRO A 99 -6.29 -13.63 31.86
C PRO A 99 -6.19 -14.38 30.52
N ALA A 100 -6.42 -15.69 30.57
CA ALA A 100 -6.47 -16.57 29.40
C ALA A 100 -7.70 -16.25 28.52
N LEU A 101 -7.47 -16.08 27.23
CA LEU A 101 -8.51 -15.80 26.23
C LEU A 101 -9.34 -17.05 25.92
N ALA A 102 -10.64 -16.97 26.19
CA ALA A 102 -11.63 -17.93 25.70
C ALA A 102 -11.78 -17.82 24.17
N ALA A 103 -11.85 -18.97 23.50
CA ALA A 103 -12.06 -19.07 22.06
C ALA A 103 -13.42 -18.49 21.67
N SER A 104 -13.40 -17.41 20.90
CA SER A 104 -14.60 -16.75 20.34
C SER A 104 -14.99 -17.44 19.03
N SER A 105 -16.26 -17.83 18.89
CA SER A 105 -16.81 -18.22 17.58
C SER A 105 -16.69 -17.05 16.60
N LEU A 106 -16.24 -17.33 15.38
CA LEU A 106 -16.06 -16.30 14.36
C LEU A 106 -17.43 -15.73 13.93
N PRO A 107 -17.54 -14.41 13.71
CA PRO A 107 -18.76 -13.83 13.15
C PRO A 107 -19.02 -14.41 11.75
N GLY A 108 -20.11 -15.17 11.61
CA GLY A 108 -20.51 -15.80 10.33
C GLY A 108 -21.11 -17.20 10.45
N ASP A 109 -20.99 -17.87 11.60
CA ASP A 109 -21.61 -19.18 11.82
C ASP A 109 -23.15 -19.04 11.94
N GLY A 110 -23.86 -19.43 10.89
CA GLY A 110 -25.32 -19.55 10.89
C GLY A 110 -26.10 -18.50 10.08
N LEU A 111 -25.43 -17.55 9.43
CA LEU A 111 -26.11 -16.64 8.49
C LEU A 111 -26.36 -17.34 7.15
N LEU A 112 -27.61 -17.32 6.68
CA LEU A 112 -27.92 -17.72 5.30
C LEU A 112 -27.12 -16.82 4.35
N PRO A 113 -26.45 -17.38 3.33
CA PRO A 113 -25.70 -16.57 2.38
C PRO A 113 -26.66 -15.58 1.70
N PRO A 114 -26.22 -14.33 1.44
CA PRO A 114 -27.08 -13.33 0.83
C PRO A 114 -27.32 -13.65 -0.66
N GLY A 115 -28.36 -14.44 -0.98
CA GLY A 115 -28.90 -14.59 -2.33
C GLY A 115 -29.61 -15.91 -2.62
N ASP A 116 -29.66 -16.28 -3.92
CA ASP A 116 -30.58 -17.29 -4.49
C ASP A 116 -30.09 -18.75 -4.39
N CYS A 117 -28.90 -18.98 -3.80
CA CYS A 117 -28.32 -20.31 -3.64
C CYS A 117 -28.80 -21.01 -2.38
N ASP A 118 -29.07 -22.30 -2.49
CA ASP A 118 -29.21 -23.16 -1.30
C ASP A 118 -27.84 -23.39 -0.60
N LYS A 119 -27.88 -23.96 0.60
CA LYS A 119 -26.68 -24.21 1.43
C LYS A 119 -25.68 -25.16 0.76
N ILE A 120 -26.15 -26.13 -0.01
CA ILE A 120 -25.30 -27.12 -0.69
C ILE A 120 -24.60 -26.44 -1.87
N GLN A 121 -25.33 -25.70 -2.70
CA GLN A 121 -24.79 -24.93 -3.82
C GLN A 121 -23.76 -23.91 -3.35
N TRP A 122 -24.08 -23.16 -2.29
CA TRP A 122 -23.14 -22.21 -1.68
C TRP A 122 -21.84 -22.90 -1.25
N ARG A 123 -21.94 -24.03 -0.53
CA ARG A 123 -20.78 -24.79 -0.09
C ARG A 123 -19.94 -25.28 -1.26
N THR A 124 -20.58 -25.85 -2.29
CA THR A 124 -19.90 -26.35 -3.49
C THR A 124 -19.13 -25.23 -4.21
N LEU A 125 -19.76 -24.06 -4.39
CA LEU A 125 -19.11 -22.91 -5.03
C LEU A 125 -18.00 -22.31 -4.17
N GLN A 126 -18.17 -22.26 -2.84
CA GLN A 126 -17.10 -21.86 -1.94
C GLN A 126 -15.92 -22.82 -1.97
N THR A 127 -16.16 -24.13 -2.06
CA THR A 127 -15.10 -25.12 -2.25
C THR A 127 -14.37 -24.90 -3.57
N ALA A 128 -15.10 -24.62 -4.66
CA ALA A 128 -14.49 -24.31 -5.95
C ALA A 128 -13.61 -23.05 -5.88
N VAL A 129 -14.08 -21.97 -5.22
CA VAL A 129 -13.27 -20.77 -4.94
C VAL A 129 -12.05 -21.11 -4.10
N GLY A 130 -12.20 -21.94 -3.06
CA GLY A 130 -11.09 -22.40 -2.23
C GLY A 130 -10.01 -23.12 -3.04
N VAL A 131 -10.40 -24.08 -3.88
CA VAL A 131 -9.48 -24.81 -4.76
C VAL A 131 -8.82 -23.87 -5.76
N ALA A 132 -9.57 -22.98 -6.40
CA ALA A 132 -9.05 -22.08 -7.43
C ALA A 132 -8.19 -20.94 -6.86
N CYS A 133 -8.45 -20.45 -5.66
CA CYS A 133 -7.74 -19.28 -5.12
C CYS A 133 -6.67 -19.63 -4.08
N LYS A 134 -6.73 -20.80 -3.43
CA LYS A 134 -5.85 -21.13 -2.29
C LYS A 134 -4.94 -22.33 -2.53
N SER A 135 -5.17 -23.14 -3.58
CA SER A 135 -4.34 -24.33 -3.83
C SER A 135 -2.90 -23.97 -4.18
N LYS A 136 -2.69 -22.86 -4.89
CA LYS A 136 -1.38 -22.34 -5.30
C LYS A 136 -1.37 -20.82 -5.24
N PRO A 137 -0.21 -20.20 -5.01
CA PRO A 137 -0.10 -18.76 -5.12
C PRO A 137 -0.30 -18.33 -6.59
N PHE A 138 -1.14 -17.32 -6.82
CA PHE A 138 -1.51 -16.86 -8.16
C PHE A 138 -1.05 -15.43 -8.47
N SER A 139 -0.54 -14.69 -7.46
CA SER A 139 -0.02 -13.34 -7.67
C SER A 139 1.36 -13.40 -8.32
N CYS A 140 1.58 -12.51 -9.29
CA CYS A 140 2.89 -12.27 -9.91
C CYS A 140 3.55 -10.97 -9.45
N VAL A 141 3.01 -10.26 -8.44
CA VAL A 141 3.51 -8.93 -8.02
C VAL A 141 4.98 -8.96 -7.60
N ASN A 142 5.43 -10.04 -6.95
CA ASN A 142 6.79 -10.18 -6.44
C ASN A 142 7.77 -10.81 -7.45
N PHE A 143 7.32 -11.11 -8.66
CA PHE A 143 8.20 -11.62 -9.71
C PHE A 143 9.00 -10.47 -10.32
N PRO A 144 10.29 -10.68 -10.64
CA PRO A 144 11.04 -9.69 -11.39
C PRO A 144 10.44 -9.49 -12.79
N ASP A 145 10.50 -8.26 -13.31
CA ASP A 145 9.97 -7.94 -14.64
C ASP A 145 10.75 -8.65 -15.76
N LYS A 146 12.02 -8.96 -15.53
CA LYS A 146 12.92 -9.67 -16.45
C LYS A 146 13.61 -10.84 -15.76
N GLY A 147 13.90 -11.91 -16.50
CA GLY A 147 14.55 -13.12 -15.99
C GLY A 147 13.64 -14.04 -15.18
N SER A 148 12.31 -13.81 -15.18
CA SER A 148 11.35 -14.69 -14.53
C SER A 148 11.14 -15.96 -15.36
N ASN A 149 10.83 -17.08 -14.69
CA ASN A 149 10.48 -18.33 -15.38
C ASN A 149 9.10 -18.22 -16.05
N CYS A 150 9.06 -18.30 -17.38
CA CYS A 150 7.84 -18.21 -18.19
C CYS A 150 6.78 -19.27 -17.82
N ALA A 151 7.21 -20.50 -17.50
CA ALA A 151 6.28 -21.57 -17.13
C ALA A 151 5.58 -21.26 -15.79
N GLU A 152 6.33 -20.69 -14.83
CA GLU A 152 5.75 -20.31 -13.55
C GLU A 152 4.80 -19.10 -13.68
N LEU A 153 5.19 -18.08 -14.44
CA LEU A 153 4.32 -16.92 -14.72
C LEU A 153 3.01 -17.35 -15.40
N THR A 154 3.08 -18.30 -16.35
CA THR A 154 1.92 -18.86 -17.04
C THR A 154 1.02 -19.64 -16.07
N ALA A 155 1.60 -20.49 -15.24
CA ALA A 155 0.84 -21.25 -14.23
C ALA A 155 0.11 -20.31 -13.26
N ARG A 156 0.76 -19.23 -12.82
CA ARG A 156 0.17 -18.22 -11.92
C ARG A 156 -0.92 -17.40 -12.60
N ARG A 157 -0.72 -16.99 -13.86
CA ARG A 157 -1.77 -16.34 -14.69
C ARG A 157 -3.01 -17.23 -14.77
N ASN A 158 -2.83 -18.50 -15.12
CA ASN A 158 -3.95 -19.44 -15.26
C ASN A 158 -4.66 -19.67 -13.92
N GLN A 159 -3.91 -19.77 -12.82
CA GLN A 159 -4.48 -19.87 -11.48
C GLN A 159 -5.27 -18.61 -11.10
N ALA A 160 -4.77 -17.42 -11.43
CA ALA A 160 -5.43 -16.15 -11.15
C ALA A 160 -6.74 -16.02 -11.94
N LEU A 161 -6.74 -16.42 -13.22
CA LEU A 161 -7.94 -16.49 -14.05
C LEU A 161 -8.96 -17.48 -13.50
N ALA A 162 -8.53 -18.67 -13.07
CA ALA A 162 -9.41 -19.66 -12.46
C ALA A 162 -10.04 -19.13 -11.15
N CYS A 163 -9.25 -18.44 -10.32
CA CYS A 163 -9.74 -17.80 -9.11
C CYS A 163 -10.76 -16.69 -9.42
N ALA A 164 -10.47 -15.82 -10.39
CA ALA A 164 -11.38 -14.76 -10.82
C ALA A 164 -12.70 -15.32 -11.36
N ALA A 165 -12.63 -16.37 -12.18
CA ALA A 165 -13.80 -17.07 -12.72
C ALA A 165 -14.64 -17.70 -11.60
N ALA A 166 -14.03 -18.45 -10.68
CA ALA A 166 -14.76 -19.07 -9.57
C ALA A 166 -15.45 -18.01 -8.68
N ARG A 167 -14.76 -16.89 -8.40
CA ARG A 167 -15.34 -15.76 -7.67
C ARG A 167 -16.50 -15.11 -8.43
N THR A 168 -16.36 -14.95 -9.74
CA THR A 168 -17.44 -14.41 -10.57
C THR A 168 -18.65 -15.33 -10.53
N THR A 169 -18.46 -16.64 -10.66
CA THR A 169 -19.55 -17.63 -10.60
C THR A 169 -20.29 -17.56 -9.26
N ILE A 170 -19.62 -17.57 -8.11
CA ILE A 170 -20.32 -17.46 -6.82
C ILE A 170 -21.04 -16.11 -6.67
N ASN A 171 -20.44 -15.02 -7.15
CA ASN A 171 -21.04 -13.70 -7.10
C ASN A 171 -22.31 -13.62 -7.94
N THR A 172 -22.28 -14.14 -9.17
CA THR A 172 -23.43 -14.11 -10.08
C THR A 172 -24.53 -15.07 -9.65
N THR A 173 -24.18 -16.25 -9.15
CA THR A 173 -25.15 -17.30 -8.81
C THR A 173 -25.75 -17.07 -7.42
N CYS A 174 -24.92 -16.73 -6.44
CA CYS A 174 -25.36 -16.70 -5.04
C CYS A 174 -25.48 -15.31 -4.44
N ILE A 175 -24.99 -14.25 -5.10
CA ILE A 175 -24.92 -12.89 -4.53
C ILE A 175 -25.49 -11.84 -5.51
N ARG A 176 -26.32 -12.28 -6.48
CA ARG A 176 -26.99 -11.41 -7.48
C ARG A 176 -26.06 -10.40 -8.16
N GLY A 177 -24.87 -10.84 -8.54
CA GLY A 177 -23.83 -10.01 -9.16
C GLY A 177 -22.72 -9.56 -8.19
N GLY A 178 -22.85 -9.86 -6.90
CA GLY A 178 -21.84 -9.59 -5.88
C GLY A 178 -21.99 -8.21 -5.24
N ASP A 179 -21.69 -8.11 -3.94
CA ASP A 179 -21.51 -6.81 -3.28
C ASP A 179 -20.14 -6.20 -3.62
N LYS A 180 -19.87 -4.98 -3.13
CA LYS A 180 -18.60 -4.27 -3.38
C LYS A 180 -17.36 -5.08 -2.95
N VAL A 181 -17.46 -5.86 -1.89
CA VAL A 181 -16.35 -6.67 -1.38
C VAL A 181 -16.12 -7.84 -2.33
N HIS A 182 -17.17 -8.58 -2.65
CA HIS A 182 -17.12 -9.77 -3.49
C HIS A 182 -16.69 -9.46 -4.93
N THR A 183 -17.20 -8.36 -5.50
CA THR A 183 -16.79 -7.86 -6.82
C THR A 183 -15.33 -7.39 -6.81
N GLY A 184 -14.91 -6.68 -5.75
CA GLY A 184 -13.52 -6.28 -5.55
C GLY A 184 -12.56 -7.47 -5.50
N LEU A 185 -12.94 -8.56 -4.83
CA LEU A 185 -12.11 -9.77 -4.76
C LEU A 185 -11.98 -10.48 -6.12
N ALA A 186 -13.04 -10.50 -6.94
CA ALA A 186 -12.98 -11.03 -8.30
C ALA A 186 -12.07 -10.15 -9.18
N ALA A 187 -12.22 -8.82 -9.08
CA ALA A 187 -11.40 -7.86 -9.80
C ALA A 187 -9.91 -7.94 -9.40
N GLY A 188 -9.59 -8.11 -8.12
CA GLY A 188 -8.21 -8.26 -7.65
C GLY A 188 -7.53 -9.52 -8.17
N ALA A 189 -8.27 -10.63 -8.31
CA ALA A 189 -7.75 -11.84 -8.95
C ALA A 189 -7.50 -11.62 -10.44
N ALA A 190 -8.42 -10.94 -11.15
CA ALA A 190 -8.24 -10.58 -12.55
C ALA A 190 -7.05 -9.61 -12.76
N ALA A 191 -6.87 -8.63 -11.89
CA ALA A 191 -5.73 -7.72 -11.90
C ALA A 191 -4.39 -8.47 -11.67
N SER A 192 -4.40 -9.51 -10.84
CA SER A 192 -3.24 -10.39 -10.66
C SER A 192 -2.91 -11.14 -11.96
N ALA A 193 -3.92 -11.64 -12.68
CA ALA A 193 -3.72 -12.27 -13.99
C ALA A 193 -3.12 -11.29 -15.01
N ALA A 194 -3.66 -10.07 -15.08
CA ALA A 194 -3.13 -9.01 -15.96
C ALA A 194 -1.68 -8.63 -15.61
N THR A 195 -1.34 -8.61 -14.32
CA THR A 195 0.04 -8.39 -13.87
C THR A 195 0.97 -9.50 -14.36
N CYS A 196 0.54 -10.76 -14.25
CA CYS A 196 1.30 -11.90 -14.79
C CYS A 196 1.47 -11.80 -16.30
N GLU A 197 0.42 -11.40 -17.01
CA GLU A 197 0.43 -11.26 -18.48
C GLU A 197 1.39 -10.16 -18.94
N CYS A 198 1.39 -9.00 -18.28
CA CYS A 198 2.38 -7.96 -18.57
C CYS A 198 3.81 -8.46 -18.33
N LYS A 199 4.04 -9.24 -17.27
CA LYS A 199 5.37 -9.81 -16.97
C LYS A 199 5.77 -10.87 -17.99
N LEU A 200 4.86 -11.68 -18.50
CA LEU A 200 5.14 -12.62 -19.60
C LEU A 200 5.62 -11.87 -20.83
N VAL A 201 4.91 -10.82 -21.24
CA VAL A 201 5.29 -9.97 -22.38
C VAL A 201 6.66 -9.30 -22.15
N SER A 202 6.87 -8.74 -20.95
CA SER A 202 8.13 -8.07 -20.59
C SER A 202 9.35 -9.01 -20.56
N ASN A 203 9.12 -10.30 -20.28
CA ASN A 203 10.13 -11.35 -20.31
C ASN A 203 10.36 -11.96 -21.71
N GLY A 204 9.57 -11.57 -22.72
CA GLY A 204 9.61 -12.19 -24.04
C GLY A 204 9.14 -13.64 -24.05
N CYS A 205 8.27 -14.01 -23.09
CA CYS A 205 7.68 -15.34 -23.04
C CYS A 205 6.66 -15.51 -24.17
N PRO A 206 6.54 -16.72 -24.76
CA PRO A 206 5.46 -17.01 -25.70
C PRO A 206 4.09 -16.92 -25.00
N PRO A 207 3.04 -16.55 -25.75
CA PRO A 207 1.67 -16.41 -25.23
C PRO A 207 1.03 -17.73 -24.78
#